data_AF-A0A1H8NY74-F1
#
_entry.id   AF-A0A1H8NY74-F1
#
_cell.length_a   1.000
_cell.length_b   1.000
_cell.length_c   1.000
_cell.angle_alpha   90.00
_cell.angle_beta   90.00
_cell.angle_gamma   90.00
#
_symmetry.space_group_name_H-M   'P 1'
#
loop_
_entity.id
_entity.type
_entity.pdbx_description
1 polymer ?
#
loop_
_entity_poly.entity_id
_entity_poly.type
_entity_poly.pdbx_seq_one_letter_code
_entity_poly.pdbx_strand_id
1 'polypeptide(L)'
;MTKVDEVLDWFRIPASILGPNSILQFEPLWTFTQSTSLKKFTISVGGATIFTRTWYAKTAEAPMIILANRNSLTSQITPYSDGYMSGGIWKPATFTIDFTLNQIVEFRGYRENSNDSLNLEYYRVLHLVGD
;
A
#
# COMPACT_ATOMS: atom_id res chain seq x y z
N MET A 1 3.24 26.90 -9.30
CA MET A 1 3.06 25.44 -9.46
C MET A 1 2.53 24.92 -8.12
N THR A 2 1.34 24.33 -8.10
CA THR A 2 0.68 23.95 -6.85
C THR A 2 0.88 22.45 -6.62
N LYS A 3 1.26 22.09 -5.39
CA LYS A 3 1.35 20.70 -4.97
C LYS A 3 -0.05 20.12 -4.83
N VAL A 4 -0.23 18.87 -5.23
CA VAL A 4 -1.49 18.14 -5.09
C VAL A 4 -1.26 16.90 -4.24
N ASP A 5 -2.15 16.66 -3.27
CA ASP A 5 -2.22 15.41 -2.49
C ASP A 5 -3.69 15.00 -2.42
N GLU A 6 -4.02 13.87 -3.01
CA GLU A 6 -5.40 13.43 -3.21
C GLU A 6 -5.56 11.93 -2.98
N VAL A 7 -6.75 11.54 -2.53
CA VAL A 7 -7.18 10.14 -2.51
C VAL A 7 -7.64 9.81 -3.92
N LEU A 8 -6.96 8.86 -4.55
CA LEU A 8 -7.28 8.39 -5.90
C LEU A 8 -8.39 7.35 -5.85
N ASP A 9 -8.35 6.48 -4.85
CA ASP A 9 -9.43 5.53 -4.57
C ASP A 9 -9.37 5.05 -3.11
N TRP A 10 -10.47 4.47 -2.63
CA TRP A 10 -10.56 3.85 -1.32
C TRP A 10 -11.63 2.76 -1.30
N PHE A 11 -11.47 1.81 -0.38
CA PHE A 11 -12.51 0.85 -0.09
C PHE A 11 -12.49 0.44 1.38
N ARG A 12 -13.57 -0.21 1.82
CA ARG A 12 -13.71 -0.71 3.19
C ARG A 12 -13.44 -2.20 3.25
N ILE A 13 -12.61 -2.60 4.20
CA ILE A 13 -12.51 -3.97 4.69
C ILE A 13 -13.51 -4.09 5.84
N PRO A 14 -14.57 -4.90 5.72
CA PRO A 14 -15.50 -5.13 6.82
C PRO A 14 -14.80 -5.75 8.03
N ALA A 15 -15.30 -5.41 9.22
CA ALA A 15 -14.87 -6.04 10.46
C ALA A 15 -14.92 -7.57 10.38
N SER A 16 -13.90 -8.23 10.94
CA SER A 16 -13.84 -9.70 11.07
C SER A 16 -13.88 -10.50 9.77
N ILE A 17 -13.72 -9.87 8.60
CA ILE A 17 -13.59 -10.60 7.33
C ILE A 17 -12.24 -11.32 7.23
N LEU A 18 -11.21 -10.76 7.87
CA LEU A 18 -9.87 -11.34 7.95
C LEU A 18 -9.73 -12.14 9.24
N GLY A 19 -9.06 -13.29 9.14
CA GLY A 19 -8.67 -14.11 10.28
C GLY A 19 -7.28 -13.76 10.83
N PRO A 20 -6.89 -14.30 12.01
CA PRO A 20 -5.62 -14.01 12.67
C PRO A 20 -4.35 -14.34 11.86
N ASN A 21 -4.45 -15.19 10.84
CA ASN A 21 -3.36 -15.56 9.93
C ASN A 21 -3.65 -15.17 8.46
N SER A 22 -4.67 -14.33 8.23
CA SER A 22 -5.00 -13.87 6.87
C SER A 22 -3.93 -12.95 6.30
N ILE A 23 -3.79 -13.00 4.97
CA ILE A 23 -2.87 -12.17 4.21
C ILE A 23 -3.69 -11.34 3.22
N LEU A 24 -3.42 -10.04 3.19
CA LEU A 24 -3.85 -9.14 2.13
C LEU A 24 -2.71 -8.94 1.14
N GLN A 25 -3.01 -9.13 -0.14
CA GLN A 25 -2.11 -8.84 -1.23
C GLN A 25 -2.70 -7.76 -2.12
N PHE A 26 -1.98 -6.66 -2.29
CA PHE A 26 -2.36 -5.55 -3.15
C PHE A 26 -1.54 -5.60 -4.43
N GLU A 27 -2.21 -5.51 -5.58
CA GLU A 27 -1.59 -5.43 -6.89
C GLU A 27 -2.17 -4.28 -7.71
N PRO A 28 -1.74 -3.05 -7.41
CA PRO A 28 -2.05 -1.84 -8.16
C PRO A 28 -1.12 -1.64 -9.37
N LEU A 29 -1.63 -0.92 -10.38
CA LEU A 29 -0.85 -0.32 -11.45
C LEU A 29 -0.97 1.20 -11.37
N TRP A 30 0.16 1.87 -11.24
CA TRP A 30 0.24 3.33 -11.35
C TRP A 30 0.94 3.75 -12.63
N THR A 31 0.47 4.85 -13.18
CA THR A 31 1.13 5.56 -14.29
C THR A 31 1.41 7.00 -13.90
N PHE A 32 2.45 7.56 -14.49
CA PHE A 32 2.91 8.91 -14.18
C PHE A 32 3.38 9.62 -15.44
N THR A 33 3.30 10.95 -15.41
CA THR A 33 4.04 11.77 -16.36
C THR A 33 5.55 11.62 -16.12
N GLN A 34 6.29 11.23 -17.15
CA GLN A 34 7.75 11.19 -17.11
C GLN A 34 8.31 12.61 -17.08
N SER A 35 8.59 13.11 -15.88
CA SER A 35 9.21 14.41 -15.67
C SER A 35 10.08 14.38 -14.41
N THR A 36 10.92 15.40 -14.22
CA THR A 36 11.82 15.50 -13.06
C THR A 36 11.12 15.95 -11.78
N SER A 37 9.85 16.36 -11.85
CA SER A 37 9.05 16.70 -10.68
C SER A 37 8.67 15.45 -9.90
N LEU A 38 8.64 15.56 -8.58
CA LEU A 38 8.38 14.44 -7.69
C LEU A 38 6.93 13.97 -7.76
N LYS A 39 6.75 12.66 -7.85
CA LYS A 39 5.48 11.94 -7.63
C LYS A 39 5.68 10.97 -6.49
N LYS A 40 4.69 10.87 -5.60
CA LYS A 40 4.69 9.89 -4.53
C LYS A 40 3.31 9.25 -4.46
N PHE A 41 3.27 7.95 -4.29
CA PHE A 41 2.02 7.24 -4.08
C PHE A 41 2.11 6.37 -2.84
N THR A 42 0.97 6.22 -2.18
CA THR A 42 0.88 5.63 -0.85
C THR A 42 -0.32 4.68 -0.79
N ILE A 43 -0.17 3.56 -0.09
CA ILE A 43 -1.28 2.71 0.35
C ILE A 43 -1.32 2.76 1.86
N SER A 44 -2.49 3.09 2.40
CA SER A 44 -2.75 3.08 3.84
C SER A 44 -3.90 2.15 4.18
N VAL A 45 -3.83 1.49 5.34
CA VAL A 45 -4.89 0.63 5.88
C VAL A 45 -5.14 1.03 7.32
N GLY A 46 -6.38 1.39 7.67
CA GLY A 46 -6.72 1.80 9.03
C GLY A 46 -5.95 3.03 9.52
N GLY A 47 -5.56 3.91 8.60
CA GLY A 47 -4.72 5.07 8.88
C GLY A 47 -3.21 4.78 8.93
N ALA A 48 -2.78 3.52 8.92
CA ALA A 48 -1.37 3.15 8.86
C ALA A 48 -0.89 3.06 7.41
N THR A 49 0.16 3.81 7.06
CA THR A 49 0.83 3.70 5.76
C THR A 49 1.60 2.40 5.68
N ILE A 50 1.13 1.45 4.85
CA ILE A 50 1.78 0.15 4.67
C ILE A 50 2.76 0.14 3.49
N PHE A 51 2.60 1.07 2.55
CA PHE A 51 3.46 1.20 1.40
C PHE A 51 3.56 2.65 0.97
N THR A 52 4.77 3.09 0.63
CA THR A 52 5.02 4.40 0.01
C THR A 52 6.14 4.26 -1.00
N ARG A 53 6.00 4.93 -2.14
CA ARG A 53 7.06 5.01 -3.14
C ARG A 53 7.10 6.39 -3.76
N THR A 54 8.31 6.81 -4.11
CA THR A 54 8.58 8.12 -4.67
C THR A 54 9.33 7.95 -5.98
N TRP A 55 8.85 8.61 -7.03
CA TRP A 55 9.46 8.63 -8.35
C TRP A 55 9.59 10.02 -8.92
N TYR A 56 10.46 10.11 -9.92
CA TYR A 56 10.67 11.28 -10.76
C TYR A 56 10.35 10.89 -12.21
N ALA A 57 11.38 10.59 -13.02
CA ALA A 57 11.25 10.24 -14.42
C ALA A 57 10.90 8.75 -14.63
N LYS A 58 9.73 8.34 -14.15
CA LYS A 58 9.14 7.01 -14.41
C LYS A 58 7.79 7.17 -15.10
N THR A 59 7.42 6.18 -15.89
CA THR A 59 6.15 6.15 -16.63
C THR A 59 5.11 5.24 -15.97
N ALA A 60 5.55 4.16 -15.32
CA ALA A 60 4.66 3.23 -14.63
C ALA A 60 5.37 2.42 -13.53
N GLU A 61 4.59 1.89 -12.59
CA GLU A 61 5.01 0.85 -11.64
C GLU A 61 3.81 -0.02 -11.23
N ALA A 62 4.05 -1.33 -11.08
CA ALA A 62 3.06 -2.29 -10.60
C ALA A 62 3.70 -3.23 -9.55
N PRO A 63 3.92 -2.76 -8.31
CA PRO A 63 4.47 -3.58 -7.25
C PRO A 63 3.40 -4.50 -6.66
N MET A 64 3.86 -5.56 -6.01
CA MET A 64 3.04 -6.44 -5.20
C MET A 64 3.31 -6.15 -3.73
N ILE A 65 2.30 -5.71 -2.99
CA ILE A 65 2.40 -5.38 -1.56
C ILE A 65 1.69 -6.45 -0.75
N ILE A 66 2.32 -6.92 0.32
CA ILE A 66 1.76 -7.94 1.19
C ILE A 66 1.68 -7.43 2.62
N LEU A 67 0.49 -7.53 3.22
CA LEU A 67 0.22 -7.28 4.62
C LEU A 67 -0.35 -8.56 5.25
N ALA A 68 0.38 -9.17 6.16
CA ALA A 68 -0.01 -10.42 6.80
C ALA A 68 -0.34 -10.19 8.28
N ASN A 69 -1.47 -10.73 8.75
CA ASN A 69 -1.74 -10.85 10.17
C ASN A 69 -0.77 -11.85 10.82
N ARG A 70 -0.35 -11.59 12.06
CA ARG A 70 0.63 -12.40 12.79
C ARG A 70 -0.04 -13.03 14.00
N ASN A 71 -0.81 -14.09 13.76
CA ASN A 71 -1.60 -14.80 14.77
C ASN A 71 -2.46 -13.87 15.64
N SER A 72 -2.92 -12.76 15.06
CA SER A 72 -3.69 -11.72 15.74
C SER A 72 -4.40 -10.82 14.73
N LEU A 73 -5.60 -10.36 15.08
CA LEU A 73 -6.35 -9.36 14.31
C LEU A 73 -5.83 -7.93 14.51
N THR A 74 -4.93 -7.71 15.48
CA THR A 74 -4.39 -6.40 15.84
C THR A 74 -2.87 -6.30 15.66
N SER A 75 -2.26 -7.27 14.98
CA SER A 75 -0.83 -7.29 14.72
C SER A 75 -0.52 -7.75 13.30
N GLN A 76 0.12 -6.89 12.53
CA GLN A 76 0.44 -7.15 11.13
C GLN A 76 1.93 -6.99 10.85
N ILE A 77 2.37 -7.62 9.76
CA ILE A 77 3.69 -7.44 9.18
C ILE A 77 3.62 -7.29 7.66
N THR A 78 4.60 -6.58 7.09
CA THR A 78 4.95 -6.70 5.67
C THR A 78 6.19 -7.59 5.56
N PRO A 79 6.04 -8.87 5.18
CA PRO A 79 7.13 -9.85 5.28
C PRO A 79 8.23 -9.66 4.24
N TYR A 80 7.97 -8.94 3.15
CA TYR A 80 8.92 -8.71 2.08
C TYR A 80 9.41 -7.26 2.10
N SER A 81 10.71 -7.08 1.85
CA SER A 81 11.32 -5.80 1.53
C SER A 81 11.56 -5.71 0.01
N ASP A 82 12.19 -4.64 -0.46
CA ASP A 82 12.53 -4.36 -1.86
C ASP A 82 13.43 -5.44 -2.53
N GLY A 83 13.75 -6.56 -1.87
CA GLY A 83 14.55 -7.66 -2.41
C GLY A 83 14.35 -9.00 -1.69
N TYR A 84 15.02 -10.04 -2.17
CA TYR A 84 15.00 -11.35 -1.54
C TYR A 84 15.62 -11.27 -0.14
N MET A 85 14.85 -11.59 0.90
CA MET A 85 15.37 -11.59 2.26
C MET A 85 16.29 -12.79 2.48
N SER A 86 17.57 -12.51 2.73
CA SER A 86 18.50 -13.47 3.31
C SER A 86 18.51 -13.35 4.84
N GLY A 87 19.01 -14.36 5.55
CA GLY A 87 19.17 -14.29 7.00
C GLY A 87 20.04 -13.09 7.39
N GLY A 88 19.46 -12.13 8.12
CA GLY A 88 20.10 -10.86 8.45
C GLY A 88 19.37 -10.11 9.57
N ILE A 89 19.88 -8.92 9.91
CA ILE A 89 19.37 -8.08 11.01
C ILE A 89 18.04 -7.37 10.70
N TRP A 90 17.61 -7.42 9.44
CA TRP A 90 16.39 -6.74 8.99
C TRP A 90 15.15 -7.45 9.52
N LYS A 91 14.25 -6.66 10.09
CA LYS A 91 12.97 -7.14 10.60
C LYS A 91 11.84 -6.65 9.68
N PRO A 92 10.78 -7.44 9.48
CA PRO A 92 9.57 -6.97 8.82
C PRO A 92 9.04 -5.69 9.48
N ALA A 93 8.52 -4.76 8.68
CA ALA A 93 7.76 -3.65 9.26
C ALA A 93 6.51 -4.20 9.95
N THR A 94 6.17 -3.63 11.10
CA THR A 94 5.03 -4.07 11.93
C THR A 94 3.98 -2.98 12.01
N PHE A 95 2.72 -3.39 12.08
CA PHE A 95 1.57 -2.48 12.23
C PHE A 95 0.61 -2.98 13.31
N THR A 96 -0.21 -2.07 13.81
CA THR A 96 -1.23 -2.30 14.84
C THR A 96 -2.60 -1.89 14.31
N ILE A 97 -3.01 -2.47 13.19
CA ILE A 97 -4.31 -2.25 12.54
C ILE A 97 -5.30 -3.24 13.15
N ASP A 98 -6.44 -2.75 13.62
CA ASP A 98 -7.45 -3.57 14.30
C ASP A 98 -8.53 -4.12 13.35
N PHE A 99 -8.33 -5.31 12.81
CA PHE A 99 -9.31 -5.96 11.93
C PHE A 99 -10.55 -6.53 12.65
N THR A 100 -10.68 -6.34 13.98
CA THR A 100 -11.98 -6.54 14.65
C THR A 100 -12.96 -5.41 14.34
N LEU A 101 -12.46 -4.29 13.82
CA LEU A 101 -13.23 -3.13 13.38
C LEU A 101 -13.16 -2.99 11.85
N ASN A 102 -14.04 -2.16 11.31
CA ASN A 102 -13.98 -1.82 9.89
C ASN A 102 -12.74 -0.99 9.61
N GLN A 103 -11.98 -1.38 8.59
CA GLN A 103 -10.79 -0.68 8.16
C GLN A 103 -11.00 -0.04 6.80
N ILE A 104 -10.53 1.18 6.64
CA ILE A 104 -10.49 1.87 5.34
C ILE A 104 -9.11 1.64 4.73
N VAL A 105 -9.10 1.25 3.47
CA VAL A 105 -7.92 1.24 2.63
C VAL A 105 -7.97 2.49 1.76
N GLU A 106 -6.89 3.27 1.73
CA GLU A 106 -6.75 4.45 0.88
C GLU A 106 -5.55 4.29 -0.06
N PHE A 107 -5.77 4.61 -1.33
CA PHE A 107 -4.71 4.83 -2.32
C PHE A 107 -4.58 6.33 -2.54
N ARG A 108 -3.39 6.88 -2.26
CA ARG A 108 -3.13 8.32 -2.37
C ARG A 108 -2.07 8.63 -3.40
N GLY A 109 -2.26 9.74 -4.09
CA GLY A 109 -1.31 10.33 -5.02
C GLY A 109 -0.88 11.70 -4.55
N TYR A 110 0.43 11.92 -4.49
CA TYR A 110 1.05 13.23 -4.29
C TYR A 110 1.84 13.61 -5.54
N ARG A 111 1.61 14.83 -6.02
CA ARG A 111 2.31 15.44 -7.14
C ARG A 111 2.88 16.77 -6.71
N GLU A 112 4.18 16.96 -6.90
CA GLU A 112 4.80 18.26 -6.65
C GLU A 112 4.33 19.33 -7.66
N ASN A 113 4.08 18.87 -8.89
CA ASN A 113 3.59 19.68 -9.99
C ASN A 113 2.16 19.27 -10.38
N SER A 114 1.20 20.18 -10.26
CA SER A 114 -0.19 19.96 -10.68
C SER A 114 -0.37 19.64 -12.17
N ASN A 115 0.60 19.97 -13.03
CA ASN A 115 0.56 19.67 -14.46
C ASN A 115 1.01 18.24 -14.79
N ASP A 116 1.68 17.55 -13.85
CA ASP A 116 1.99 16.14 -14.03
C ASP A 116 0.76 15.27 -13.75
N SER A 117 0.71 14.09 -14.34
CA SER A 117 -0.24 13.04 -13.96
C SER A 117 0.39 12.04 -12.99
N LEU A 118 -0.48 11.51 -12.11
CA LEU A 118 -0.26 10.35 -11.26
C LEU A 118 -1.62 9.67 -11.17
N ASN A 119 -1.77 8.54 -11.84
CA ASN A 119 -3.04 7.83 -11.92
C ASN A 119 -2.89 6.45 -11.29
N LEU A 120 -3.94 6.01 -10.60
CA LEU A 120 -4.15 4.60 -10.27
C LEU A 120 -5.01 4.02 -11.41
N GLU A 121 -4.40 3.27 -12.32
CA GLU A 121 -5.09 2.76 -13.52
C GLU A 121 -5.98 1.56 -13.20
N TYR A 122 -5.49 0.67 -12.34
CA TYR A 122 -6.26 -0.43 -11.78
C TYR A 122 -5.66 -0.86 -10.44
N TYR A 123 -6.43 -1.57 -9.64
CA TYR A 123 -5.89 -2.39 -8.56
C TYR A 123 -6.74 -3.64 -8.36
N ARG A 124 -6.11 -4.67 -7.81
CA ARG A 124 -6.82 -5.78 -7.18
C ARG A 124 -6.29 -6.00 -5.76
N VAL A 125 -7.17 -6.45 -4.89
CA VAL A 125 -6.83 -6.85 -3.52
C VAL A 125 -7.30 -8.28 -3.31
N LEU A 126 -6.37 -9.16 -2.96
CA LEU A 126 -6.65 -10.55 -2.69
C LEU A 126 -6.59 -10.80 -1.19
N HIS A 127 -7.59 -11.49 -0.67
CA HIS A 127 -7.58 -12.05 0.67
C HIS A 127 -7.20 -13.53 0.58
N LEU A 128 -6.03 -13.88 1.11
CA LEU A 128 -5.56 -15.24 1.24
C LEU A 128 -5.81 -15.70 2.68
N VAL A 129 -6.56 -16.78 2.84
CA VAL A 129 -6.88 -17.37 4.14
C VAL A 129 -5.72 -18.25 4.57
N GLY A 130 -5.21 -18.02 5.78
CA GLY A 130 -4.24 -18.91 6.45
C GLY A 130 -4.96 -19.75 7.49
N ASP A 131 -4.67 -21.06 7.49
CA ASP A 131 -5.11 -22.02 8.51
C ASP A 131 -4.31 -21.89 9.82
#